data_AF-A0A3C0CSU7-F1
#
_entry.id   AF-A0A3C0CSU7-F1
#
_cell.length_a   1.000
_cell.length_b   1.000
_cell.length_c   1.000
_cell.angle_alpha   90.00
_cell.angle_beta   90.00
_cell.angle_gamma   90.00
#
_symmetry.space_group_name_H-M   'P 1'
#
loop_
_entity.id
_entity.type
_entity.pdbx_description
1 polymer ?
#
loop_
_entity_poly.entity_id
_entity_poly.type
_entity_poly.pdbx_seq_one_letter_code
_entity_poly.pdbx_strand_id
1 'polypeptide(L)'
;LPLCDGQGRQVTYGISEELLHLSVKYGPGNVPVDWAHRQSTSRLYAPFSPASFILAMDEALTSSGVDIWLDTLACSPVMDGSRITGIEVENKSGRICIWAKCIVDATGDADIAFRAGAPCTEADNWLSIWAIGISAEQMEGTSGLELLDMYRLGGDNAGINVPQNSQKYSGTSGREVSRFVLEGRRLLLEHYKGRQESQGRNESFPVTLPGMAQFRTTRCIKGEYTLKEYQQDRRFKDSIGLVADWRKPGYIWEIPYRSLIPQDIQGLLAAGRCISSTGDAWEVTRVIPAAAFTGQVAGIAATLSAKSGVTPDALDPADIQKELAGKRIPLHIEDINQP
;
A
#
# COMPACT_ATOMS: atom_id res chain seq x y z
N LEU A 1 -8.87 -4.09 5.24
CA LEU A 1 -8.86 -2.65 5.63
C LEU A 1 -10.11 -2.00 5.04
N PRO A 2 -10.76 -1.06 5.73
CA PRO A 2 -12.09 -0.61 5.36
C PRO A 2 -12.06 0.34 4.16
N LEU A 3 -13.12 0.26 3.34
CA LEU A 3 -13.50 1.29 2.36
C LEU A 3 -14.51 2.27 2.95
N CYS A 4 -15.01 2.02 4.16
CA CYS A 4 -16.02 2.82 4.83
C CYS A 4 -15.48 3.55 6.07
N ASP A 5 -16.21 4.57 6.52
CA ASP A 5 -15.90 5.31 7.75
C ASP A 5 -16.22 4.53 9.03
N GLY A 6 -16.72 3.31 8.95
CA GLY A 6 -17.19 2.56 10.12
C GLY A 6 -18.52 3.04 10.70
N GLN A 7 -19.23 3.93 9.99
CA GLN A 7 -20.60 4.37 10.30
C GLN A 7 -21.60 3.93 9.21
N GLY A 8 -21.22 2.96 8.39
CA GLY A 8 -22.08 2.40 7.34
C GLY A 8 -22.04 3.16 6.02
N ARG A 9 -21.07 4.07 5.82
CA ARG A 9 -20.91 4.84 4.59
C ARG A 9 -19.58 4.56 3.91
N GLN A 10 -19.62 4.25 2.62
CA GLN A 10 -18.42 4.12 1.80
C GLN A 10 -17.75 5.49 1.59
N VAL A 11 -16.43 5.50 1.77
CA VAL A 11 -15.58 6.70 1.69
C VAL A 11 -14.60 6.59 0.53
N THR A 12 -13.97 5.42 0.37
CA THR A 12 -12.99 5.18 -0.69
C THR A 12 -13.62 4.35 -1.80
N TYR A 13 -13.57 4.88 -3.02
CA TYR A 13 -14.22 4.36 -4.22
C TYR A 13 -13.17 4.00 -5.30
N GLY A 14 -13.63 3.56 -6.46
CA GLY A 14 -12.79 3.31 -7.63
C GLY A 14 -11.98 2.03 -7.48
N ILE A 15 -10.69 2.07 -7.84
CA ILE A 15 -9.86 0.86 -7.90
C ILE A 15 -9.75 0.16 -6.53
N SER A 16 -9.92 0.90 -5.42
CA SER A 16 -9.89 0.30 -4.08
C SER A 16 -11.05 -0.68 -3.86
N GLU A 17 -12.21 -0.41 -4.45
CA GLU A 17 -13.37 -1.32 -4.47
C GLU A 17 -13.17 -2.45 -5.49
N GLU A 18 -12.62 -2.15 -6.67
CA GLU A 18 -12.27 -3.18 -7.65
C GLU A 18 -11.31 -4.21 -7.04
N LEU A 19 -10.28 -3.77 -6.31
CA LEU A 19 -9.34 -4.65 -5.61
C LEU A 19 -10.00 -5.44 -4.47
N LEU A 20 -11.01 -4.90 -3.78
CA LEU A 20 -11.80 -5.66 -2.81
C LEU A 20 -12.48 -6.85 -3.52
N HIS A 21 -13.12 -6.62 -4.66
CA HIS A 21 -13.77 -7.69 -5.42
C HIS A 21 -12.76 -8.69 -6.01
N LEU A 22 -11.62 -8.21 -6.53
CA LEU A 22 -10.55 -9.08 -7.01
C LEU A 22 -9.96 -9.95 -5.89
N SER A 23 -9.88 -9.45 -4.65
CA SER A 23 -9.34 -10.21 -3.52
C SER A 23 -10.12 -11.48 -3.19
N VAL A 24 -11.42 -11.50 -3.47
CA VAL A 24 -12.30 -12.66 -3.25
C VAL A 24 -12.64 -13.43 -4.53
N LYS A 25 -12.15 -12.99 -5.70
CA LYS A 25 -12.49 -13.60 -7.00
C LYS A 25 -12.14 -15.10 -7.07
N TYR A 26 -10.94 -15.44 -6.59
CA TYR A 26 -10.42 -16.82 -6.56
C TYR A 26 -10.08 -17.32 -5.16
N GLY A 27 -10.27 -16.47 -4.15
CA GLY A 27 -9.96 -16.75 -2.76
C GLY A 27 -11.20 -17.11 -1.96
N PRO A 28 -11.02 -17.62 -0.73
CA PRO A 28 -12.12 -17.76 0.21
C PRO A 28 -12.64 -16.38 0.62
N GLY A 29 -13.94 -16.25 0.87
CA GLY A 29 -14.59 -15.00 1.24
C GLY A 29 -15.64 -14.57 0.23
N ASN A 30 -16.59 -13.74 0.67
CA ASN A 30 -17.65 -13.21 -0.17
C ASN A 30 -17.92 -11.76 0.21
N VAL A 31 -18.14 -10.92 -0.80
CA VAL A 31 -18.62 -9.55 -0.62
C VAL A 31 -20.08 -9.53 -1.04
N PRO A 32 -21.03 -9.29 -0.11
CA PRO A 32 -22.45 -9.24 -0.46
C PRO A 32 -22.75 -8.19 -1.53
N VAL A 33 -23.72 -8.44 -2.41
CA VAL A 33 -24.08 -7.51 -3.49
C VAL A 33 -24.53 -6.14 -2.93
N ASP A 34 -25.14 -6.14 -1.76
CA ASP A 34 -25.66 -4.95 -1.08
C ASP A 34 -24.64 -4.31 -0.11
N TRP A 35 -23.37 -4.72 -0.11
CA TRP A 35 -22.40 -4.32 0.91
C TRP A 35 -22.26 -2.80 1.07
N ALA A 36 -22.35 -2.05 -0.03
CA ALA A 36 -22.23 -0.59 -0.05
C ALA A 36 -23.48 0.13 0.50
N HIS A 37 -24.62 -0.55 0.57
CA HIS A 37 -25.90 0.01 1.05
C HIS A 37 -26.27 -0.43 2.46
N ARG A 38 -25.42 -1.24 3.12
CA ARG A 38 -25.67 -1.69 4.48
C ARG A 38 -25.39 -0.59 5.49
N GLN A 39 -26.46 -0.01 6.02
CA GLN A 39 -26.40 0.86 7.20
C GLN A 39 -26.13 0.01 8.46
N SER A 40 -24.86 -0.23 8.74
CA SER A 40 -24.42 -0.93 9.95
C SER A 40 -23.25 -0.21 10.59
N THR A 41 -23.26 -0.15 11.93
CA THR A 41 -22.11 0.27 12.74
C THR A 41 -21.05 -0.83 12.85
N SER A 42 -21.37 -2.06 12.39
CA SER A 42 -20.44 -3.18 12.34
C SER A 42 -19.81 -3.26 10.95
N ARG A 43 -18.48 -3.23 10.87
CA ARG A 43 -17.78 -3.35 9.59
C ARG A 43 -17.94 -4.77 9.03
N LEU A 44 -18.32 -4.85 7.76
CA LEU A 44 -18.24 -6.10 7.00
C LEU A 44 -16.77 -6.54 6.93
N TYR A 45 -16.53 -7.82 7.22
CA TYR A 45 -15.24 -8.46 7.06
C TYR A 45 -15.35 -9.56 6.02
N ALA A 46 -14.45 -9.54 5.03
CA ALA A 46 -14.27 -10.63 4.08
C ALA A 46 -12.85 -11.17 4.24
N PRO A 47 -12.67 -12.47 4.57
CA PRO A 47 -11.37 -13.10 4.44
C PRO A 47 -10.94 -13.09 2.97
N PHE A 48 -9.64 -13.15 2.70
CA PHE A 48 -9.12 -13.34 1.35
C PHE A 48 -7.78 -14.09 1.40
N SER A 49 -7.47 -14.80 0.32
CA SER A 49 -6.17 -15.43 0.12
C SER A 49 -5.23 -14.45 -0.61
N PRO A 50 -4.09 -14.05 -0.03
CA PRO A 50 -3.14 -13.17 -0.70
C PRO A 50 -2.63 -13.74 -2.04
N ALA A 51 -2.38 -15.04 -2.11
CA ALA A 51 -1.93 -15.70 -3.33
C ALA A 51 -3.02 -15.68 -4.42
N SER A 52 -4.27 -15.97 -4.06
CA SER A 52 -5.39 -15.91 -4.99
C SER A 52 -5.64 -14.48 -5.48
N PHE A 53 -5.44 -13.49 -4.61
CA PHE A 53 -5.55 -12.08 -4.96
C PHE A 53 -4.46 -11.64 -5.94
N ILE A 54 -3.21 -12.07 -5.74
CA ILE A 54 -2.10 -11.81 -6.70
C ILE A 54 -2.47 -12.35 -8.09
N LEU A 55 -2.97 -13.59 -8.18
CA LEU A 55 -3.40 -14.18 -9.46
C LEU A 55 -4.53 -13.39 -10.13
N ALA A 56 -5.50 -12.89 -9.34
CA ALA A 56 -6.57 -12.04 -9.84
C ALA A 56 -6.05 -10.69 -10.35
N MET A 57 -5.04 -10.11 -9.70
CA MET A 57 -4.39 -8.88 -10.16
C MET A 57 -3.58 -9.10 -11.43
N ASP A 58 -2.82 -10.19 -11.54
CA ASP A 58 -2.07 -10.53 -12.76
C ASP A 58 -3.02 -10.62 -13.97
N GLU A 59 -4.16 -11.31 -13.82
CA GLU A 59 -5.18 -11.37 -14.86
C GLU A 59 -5.77 -10.00 -15.20
N ALA A 60 -6.08 -9.17 -14.20
CA ALA A 60 -6.66 -7.84 -14.41
C ALA A 60 -5.69 -6.89 -15.14
N LEU A 61 -4.41 -6.90 -14.74
CA LEU A 61 -3.37 -6.08 -15.35
C LEU A 61 -3.08 -6.53 -16.79
N THR A 62 -2.89 -7.83 -17.01
CA THR A 62 -2.63 -8.37 -18.37
C THR A 62 -3.82 -8.16 -19.30
N SER A 63 -5.05 -8.34 -18.83
CA SER A 63 -6.27 -8.07 -19.61
C SER A 63 -6.44 -6.58 -19.96
N SER A 64 -5.85 -5.69 -19.15
CA SER A 64 -5.82 -4.25 -19.40
C SER A 64 -4.70 -3.81 -20.35
N GLY A 65 -3.89 -4.75 -20.85
CA GLY A 65 -2.76 -4.47 -21.75
C GLY A 65 -1.55 -3.85 -21.05
N VAL A 66 -1.42 -4.02 -19.73
CA VAL A 66 -0.23 -3.59 -18.98
C VAL A 66 0.95 -4.51 -19.35
N ASP A 67 2.06 -3.92 -19.76
CA ASP A 67 3.32 -4.64 -19.96
C ASP A 67 4.01 -4.84 -18.60
N ILE A 68 3.94 -6.06 -18.07
CA ILE A 68 4.39 -6.39 -16.70
C ILE A 68 5.77 -7.06 -16.75
N TRP A 69 6.73 -6.45 -16.08
CA TRP A 69 8.09 -6.98 -15.96
C TRP A 69 8.35 -7.42 -14.51
N LEU A 70 8.24 -8.73 -14.26
CA LEU A 70 8.62 -9.34 -12.99
C LEU A 70 10.14 -9.55 -12.92
N ASP A 71 10.67 -9.83 -11.73
CA ASP A 71 12.11 -10.04 -11.49
C ASP A 71 12.98 -8.91 -12.09
N THR A 72 12.49 -7.67 -11.99
CA THR A 72 13.10 -6.48 -12.55
C THR A 72 13.27 -5.44 -11.45
N LEU A 73 14.52 -5.19 -11.08
CA LEU A 73 14.87 -4.23 -10.04
C LEU A 73 14.95 -2.82 -10.63
N ALA A 74 14.17 -1.89 -10.10
CA ALA A 74 14.33 -0.47 -10.40
C ALA A 74 15.55 0.08 -9.63
N CYS A 75 16.64 0.38 -10.36
CA CYS A 75 17.94 0.70 -9.78
C CYS A 75 18.15 2.20 -9.58
N SER A 76 18.10 2.98 -10.66
CA SER A 76 18.43 4.41 -10.63
C SER A 76 17.51 5.22 -11.54
N PRO A 77 17.14 6.45 -11.17
CA PRO A 77 16.42 7.33 -12.07
C PRO A 77 17.35 7.90 -13.15
N VAL A 78 16.82 8.09 -14.36
CA VAL A 78 17.48 8.81 -15.44
C VAL A 78 16.96 10.24 -15.45
N MET A 79 17.86 11.19 -15.22
CA MET A 79 17.54 12.60 -15.00
C MET A 79 17.96 13.47 -16.20
N ASP A 80 17.11 14.44 -16.55
CA ASP A 80 17.42 15.58 -17.41
C ASP A 80 17.17 16.87 -16.61
N GLY A 81 18.25 17.44 -16.05
CA GLY A 81 18.13 18.49 -15.04
C GLY A 81 17.35 18.01 -13.81
N SER A 82 16.26 18.68 -13.47
CA SER A 82 15.34 18.30 -12.39
C SER A 82 14.23 17.33 -12.83
N ARG A 83 14.18 16.96 -14.11
CA ARG A 83 13.12 16.10 -14.65
C ARG A 83 13.56 14.65 -14.71
N ILE A 84 12.75 13.75 -14.16
CA ILE A 84 12.92 12.31 -14.38
C ILE A 84 12.35 11.92 -15.76
N THR A 85 13.12 11.15 -16.53
CA THR A 85 12.77 10.78 -17.92
C THR A 85 12.78 9.27 -18.16
N GLY A 86 13.37 8.50 -17.24
CA GLY A 86 13.42 7.05 -17.30
C GLY A 86 13.92 6.44 -16.01
N ILE A 87 13.97 5.11 -15.99
CA ILE A 87 14.52 4.30 -14.91
C ILE A 87 15.52 3.31 -15.49
N GLU A 88 16.73 3.28 -14.94
CA GLU A 88 17.64 2.15 -15.11
C GLU A 88 17.11 0.97 -14.31
N VAL A 89 16.92 -0.16 -15.00
CA VAL A 89 16.50 -1.41 -14.39
C VAL A 89 17.57 -2.49 -14.60
N GLU A 90 17.60 -3.46 -13.70
CA GLU A 90 18.42 -4.67 -13.85
C GLU A 90 17.54 -5.91 -13.75
N ASN A 91 17.66 -6.79 -14.75
CA ASN A 91 16.98 -8.07 -14.79
C ASN A 91 17.78 -9.08 -15.62
N LYS A 92 17.16 -10.20 -15.99
CA LYS A 92 17.80 -11.27 -16.79
C LYS A 92 18.38 -10.80 -18.14
N SER A 93 17.90 -9.69 -18.69
CA SER A 93 18.40 -9.07 -19.92
C SER A 93 19.62 -8.16 -19.68
N GLY A 94 20.09 -8.04 -18.44
CA GLY A 94 21.14 -7.13 -18.02
C GLY A 94 20.60 -5.80 -17.51
N ARG A 95 21.44 -4.76 -17.57
CA ARG A 95 21.08 -3.40 -17.19
C ARG A 95 20.61 -2.62 -18.41
N ILE A 96 19.38 -2.11 -18.37
CA ILE A 96 18.75 -1.34 -19.45
C ILE A 96 18.04 -0.11 -18.90
N CYS A 97 17.69 0.83 -19.77
CA CYS A 97 16.86 1.98 -19.42
C CYS A 97 15.45 1.82 -19.98
N ILE A 98 14.43 2.04 -19.14
CA ILE A 98 13.04 2.19 -19.55
C ILE A 98 12.70 3.69 -19.53
N TRP A 99 12.31 4.22 -20.68
CA TRP A 99 11.96 5.64 -20.85
C TRP A 99 10.45 5.84 -20.71
N ALA A 100 10.04 6.92 -20.04
CA ALA A 100 8.63 7.22 -19.83
C ALA A 100 8.37 8.73 -19.81
N LYS A 101 7.17 9.14 -20.25
CA LYS A 101 6.73 10.55 -20.17
C LYS A 101 6.44 10.97 -18.72
N CYS A 102 6.00 10.03 -17.89
CA CYS A 102 5.65 10.19 -16.50
C CYS A 102 6.06 8.91 -15.75
N ILE A 103 6.57 9.07 -14.53
CA ILE A 103 6.98 7.95 -13.67
C ILE A 103 6.19 8.03 -12.37
N VAL A 104 5.75 6.87 -11.86
CA VAL A 104 5.06 6.76 -10.57
C VAL A 104 5.93 5.92 -9.64
N ASP A 105 6.44 6.52 -8.56
CA ASP A 105 7.07 5.82 -7.46
C ASP A 105 6.01 5.20 -6.56
N ALA A 106 5.77 3.90 -6.78
CA ALA A 106 4.95 3.04 -5.96
C ALA A 106 5.79 1.95 -5.26
N THR A 107 7.08 2.24 -4.99
CA THR A 107 8.01 1.26 -4.38
C THR A 107 7.64 0.88 -2.95
N GLY A 108 6.85 1.71 -2.28
CA GLY A 108 6.57 1.60 -0.85
C GLY A 108 7.61 2.30 0.03
N ASP A 109 8.81 2.56 -0.49
CA ASP A 109 9.90 3.15 0.28
C ASP A 109 10.39 4.48 -0.30
N ALA A 110 9.65 5.05 -1.26
CA ALA A 110 10.00 6.26 -2.01
C ALA A 110 11.44 6.19 -2.56
N ASP A 111 11.84 5.00 -3.01
CA ASP A 111 13.21 4.69 -3.41
C ASP A 111 13.62 5.42 -4.69
N ILE A 112 12.70 5.56 -5.64
CA ILE A 112 12.97 6.27 -6.89
C ILE A 112 13.03 7.77 -6.63
N ALA A 113 12.09 8.30 -5.84
CA ALA A 113 12.09 9.71 -5.46
C ALA A 113 13.37 10.10 -4.69
N PHE A 114 13.75 9.31 -3.67
CA PHE A 114 14.97 9.54 -2.91
C PHE A 114 16.22 9.51 -3.80
N ARG A 115 16.34 8.50 -4.66
CA ARG A 115 17.49 8.39 -5.59
C ARG A 115 17.50 9.48 -6.66
N ALA A 116 16.34 10.08 -6.97
CA ALA A 116 16.24 11.23 -7.88
C ALA A 116 16.69 12.54 -7.22
N GLY A 117 16.88 12.54 -5.90
CA GLY A 117 17.24 13.72 -5.11
C GLY A 117 16.06 14.42 -4.46
N ALA A 118 14.84 13.86 -4.52
CA ALA A 118 13.70 14.44 -3.83
C ALA A 118 13.92 14.38 -2.31
N PRO A 119 13.62 15.47 -1.58
CA PRO A 119 13.66 15.42 -0.13
C PRO A 119 12.61 14.42 0.39
N CYS A 120 13.01 13.58 1.35
CA CYS A 120 12.14 12.57 1.95
C CYS A 120 12.02 12.75 3.47
N THR A 121 10.96 12.21 4.05
CA THR A 121 10.80 12.00 5.50
C THR A 121 11.00 10.51 5.78
N GLU A 122 11.80 10.19 6.79
CA GLU A 122 12.05 8.81 7.21
C GLU A 122 11.28 8.45 8.48
N ALA A 123 10.98 7.16 8.65
CA ALA A 123 10.37 6.61 9.86
C ALA A 123 10.99 5.26 10.22
N ASP A 124 11.00 5.00 11.52
CA ASP A 124 11.53 3.78 12.10
C ASP A 124 10.43 2.74 12.37
N ASN A 125 10.80 1.46 12.27
CA ASN A 125 9.90 0.32 12.43
C ASN A 125 10.32 -0.56 13.60
N TRP A 126 9.34 -1.01 14.38
CA TRP A 126 9.54 -2.15 15.26
C TRP A 126 9.63 -3.45 14.47
N LEU A 127 10.45 -4.39 14.96
CA LEU A 127 10.51 -5.74 14.42
C LEU A 127 9.13 -6.38 14.50
N SER A 128 8.59 -6.79 13.35
CA SER A 128 7.30 -7.46 13.26
C SER A 128 7.34 -8.42 12.08
N ILE A 129 6.89 -9.65 12.30
CA ILE A 129 6.80 -10.66 11.25
C ILE A 129 5.41 -11.28 11.26
N TRP A 130 4.77 -11.26 10.10
CA TRP A 130 3.61 -12.10 9.82
C TRP A 130 4.08 -13.27 8.98
N ALA A 131 3.74 -14.49 9.37
CA ALA A 131 4.10 -15.71 8.65
C ALA A 131 2.89 -16.63 8.53
N ILE A 132 2.86 -17.43 7.46
CA ILE A 132 1.83 -18.43 7.23
C ILE A 132 2.44 -19.81 7.49
N GLY A 133 1.78 -20.57 8.35
CA GLY A 133 2.10 -21.97 8.59
C GLY A 133 0.87 -22.85 8.50
N ILE A 134 1.07 -24.09 8.88
CA ILE A 134 0.03 -25.09 8.93
C ILE A 134 0.24 -25.97 10.16
N SER A 135 -0.85 -26.48 10.71
CA SER A 135 -0.84 -27.46 11.78
C SER A 135 -1.93 -28.50 11.61
N ALA A 136 -1.66 -29.74 12.05
CA ALA A 136 -2.64 -30.84 12.00
C ALA A 136 -3.88 -30.54 12.86
N GLU A 137 -3.71 -29.81 13.96
CA GLU A 137 -4.79 -29.31 14.84
C GLU A 137 -5.87 -28.55 14.05
N GLN A 138 -5.47 -27.75 13.06
CA GLN A 138 -6.37 -26.96 12.24
C GLN A 138 -6.95 -27.74 11.05
N MET A 139 -6.59 -29.00 10.80
CA MET A 139 -7.03 -29.71 9.60
C MET A 139 -8.38 -30.43 9.76
N GLU A 140 -8.75 -30.82 10.98
CA GLU A 140 -9.94 -31.64 11.19
C GLU A 140 -11.22 -30.80 11.23
N GLY A 141 -12.05 -30.93 10.19
CA GLY A 141 -13.36 -30.27 10.11
C GLY A 141 -13.33 -28.78 9.73
N THR A 142 -12.19 -28.22 9.36
CA THR A 142 -12.06 -26.82 8.93
C THR A 142 -12.10 -26.68 7.40
N SER A 143 -12.29 -25.44 6.92
CA SER A 143 -12.26 -25.15 5.48
C SER A 143 -11.78 -23.71 5.19
N GLY A 144 -11.39 -23.43 3.95
CA GLY A 144 -10.97 -22.09 3.55
C GLY A 144 -9.67 -21.63 4.23
N LEU A 145 -9.62 -20.39 4.74
CA LEU A 145 -8.41 -19.87 5.41
C LEU A 145 -8.16 -20.49 6.79
N GLU A 146 -9.15 -21.15 7.38
CA GLU A 146 -8.99 -21.82 8.67
C GLU A 146 -8.01 -22.99 8.59
N LEU A 147 -7.71 -23.47 7.37
CA LEU A 147 -6.67 -24.47 7.11
C LEU A 147 -5.25 -23.94 7.37
N LEU A 148 -5.07 -22.62 7.49
CA LEU A 148 -3.76 -21.99 7.60
C LEU A 148 -3.63 -21.23 8.92
N ASP A 149 -2.47 -21.37 9.54
CA ASP A 149 -2.11 -20.58 10.71
C ASP A 149 -1.46 -19.26 10.29
N MET A 150 -1.91 -18.16 10.87
CA MET A 150 -1.29 -16.85 10.71
C MET A 150 -0.57 -16.45 12.00
N TYR A 151 0.75 -16.52 11.98
CA TYR A 151 1.58 -16.14 13.12
C TYR A 151 2.01 -14.68 13.02
N ARG A 152 1.79 -13.93 14.10
CA ARG A 152 2.22 -12.54 14.24
C ARG A 152 3.22 -12.49 15.40
N LEU A 153 4.50 -12.36 15.08
CA LEU A 153 5.58 -12.36 16.08
C LEU A 153 6.30 -11.01 16.09
N GLY A 154 6.89 -10.68 17.23
CA GLY A 154 7.50 -9.38 17.48
C GLY A 154 6.48 -8.32 17.90
N GLY A 155 6.83 -7.06 17.65
CA GLY A 155 6.03 -5.91 18.04
C GLY A 155 4.94 -5.51 17.06
N ASP A 156 3.93 -4.81 17.57
CA ASP A 156 3.03 -4.02 16.74
C ASP A 156 3.60 -2.61 16.44
N ASN A 157 2.80 -1.76 15.79
CA ASN A 157 3.24 -0.40 15.44
C ASN A 157 3.48 0.50 16.66
N ALA A 158 2.78 0.25 17.77
CA ALA A 158 2.95 0.98 19.02
C ALA A 158 4.10 0.45 19.88
N GLY A 159 4.73 -0.65 19.47
CA GLY A 159 5.81 -1.32 20.21
C GLY A 159 5.31 -2.29 21.27
N ILE A 160 4.03 -2.67 21.23
CA ILE A 160 3.48 -3.70 22.12
C ILE A 160 4.00 -5.07 21.64
N ASN A 161 4.37 -5.95 22.57
CA ASN A 161 4.95 -7.28 22.32
C ASN A 161 6.33 -7.29 21.64
N VAL A 162 7.01 -6.15 21.58
CA VAL A 162 8.40 -6.09 21.10
C VAL A 162 9.30 -6.92 22.03
N PRO A 163 10.15 -7.82 21.49
CA PRO A 163 11.11 -8.57 22.31
C PRO A 163 12.03 -7.64 23.10
N GLN A 164 12.42 -8.05 24.30
CA GLN A 164 13.33 -7.24 25.15
C GLN A 164 14.61 -6.88 24.38
N ASN A 165 15.08 -5.64 24.57
CA ASN A 165 16.27 -5.09 23.92
C ASN A 165 16.22 -5.02 22.38
N SER A 166 15.02 -5.07 21.78
CA SER A 166 14.89 -4.83 20.34
C SER A 166 15.18 -3.37 20.00
N GLN A 167 15.94 -3.17 18.94
CA GLN A 167 16.09 -1.87 18.29
C GLN A 167 14.95 -1.62 17.29
N LYS A 168 14.74 -0.36 16.92
CA LYS A 168 13.99 -0.02 15.73
C LYS A 168 14.86 -0.11 14.47
N TYR A 169 14.21 -0.19 13.32
CA TYR A 169 14.83 -0.33 12.00
C TYR A 169 14.29 0.73 11.04
N SER A 170 15.16 1.52 10.43
CA SER A 170 14.77 2.54 9.43
C SER A 170 14.28 1.91 8.13
N GLY A 171 14.84 0.74 7.75
CA GLY A 171 14.52 0.06 6.51
C GLY A 171 15.17 0.68 5.26
N THR A 172 16.06 1.66 5.41
CA THR A 172 16.67 2.40 4.29
C THR A 172 18.06 1.89 3.90
N SER A 173 18.60 0.90 4.63
CA SER A 173 19.89 0.25 4.32
C SER A 173 19.75 -1.24 4.11
N GLY A 174 20.34 -1.78 3.04
CA GLY A 174 20.32 -3.22 2.75
C GLY A 174 20.87 -4.10 3.88
N ARG A 175 21.84 -3.61 4.66
CA ARG A 175 22.35 -4.31 5.85
C ARG A 175 21.29 -4.39 6.95
N GLU A 176 20.54 -3.31 7.15
CA GLU A 176 19.48 -3.26 8.15
C GLU A 176 18.28 -4.09 7.74
N VAL A 177 17.88 -4.03 6.47
CA VAL A 177 16.86 -4.91 5.87
C VAL A 177 17.22 -6.39 6.11
N SER A 178 18.47 -6.78 5.83
CA SER A 178 18.94 -8.14 6.06
C SER A 178 18.87 -8.55 7.53
N ARG A 179 19.27 -7.66 8.45
CA ARG A 179 19.16 -7.91 9.90
C ARG A 179 17.71 -8.07 10.33
N PHE A 180 16.80 -7.20 9.87
CA PHE A 180 15.36 -7.30 10.17
C PHE A 180 14.79 -8.64 9.74
N VAL A 181 15.11 -9.09 8.52
CA VAL A 181 14.62 -10.37 7.97
C VAL A 181 15.19 -11.56 8.75
N LEU A 182 16.50 -11.56 9.04
CA LEU A 182 17.13 -12.64 9.80
C LEU A 182 16.58 -12.73 11.23
N GLU A 183 16.35 -11.59 11.88
CA GLU A 183 15.81 -11.54 13.23
C GLU A 183 14.34 -11.98 13.27
N GLY A 184 13.52 -11.58 12.30
CA GLY A 184 12.16 -12.09 12.16
C GLY A 184 12.13 -13.61 11.94
N ARG A 185 13.05 -14.14 11.12
CA ARG A 185 13.20 -15.59 10.91
C ARG A 185 13.68 -16.31 12.16
N ARG A 186 14.52 -15.68 13.00
CA ARG A 186 14.92 -16.21 14.31
C ARG A 186 13.71 -16.38 15.22
N LEU A 187 12.85 -15.37 15.34
CA LEU A 187 11.60 -15.46 16.13
C LEU A 187 10.68 -16.57 15.63
N LEU A 188 10.54 -16.71 14.30
CA LEU A 188 9.74 -17.78 13.71
C LEU A 188 10.31 -19.16 13.99
N LEU A 189 11.64 -19.32 13.90
CA LEU A 189 12.32 -20.56 14.26
C LEU A 189 12.10 -20.93 15.72
N GLU A 190 12.19 -19.97 16.64
CA GLU A 190 11.92 -20.18 18.07
C GLU A 190 10.48 -20.59 18.33
N HIS A 191 9.53 -19.95 17.64
CA HIS A 191 8.12 -20.33 17.69
C HIS A 191 7.90 -21.81 17.30
N TYR A 192 8.48 -22.26 16.18
CA TYR A 192 8.33 -23.65 15.76
C TYR A 192 9.07 -24.63 16.65
N LYS A 193 10.27 -24.29 17.15
CA LYS A 193 10.97 -25.15 18.13
C LYS A 193 10.07 -25.44 19.33
N GLY A 194 9.47 -24.40 19.92
CA GLY A 194 8.57 -24.56 21.06
C GLY A 194 7.32 -25.40 20.75
N ARG A 195 6.70 -25.24 19.57
CA ARG A 195 5.55 -26.06 19.17
C ARG A 195 5.92 -27.51 18.89
N GLN A 196 7.03 -27.73 18.19
CA GLN A 196 7.47 -29.06 17.77
C GLN A 196 8.07 -29.88 18.92
N GLU A 197 8.49 -29.24 20.02
CA GLU A 197 8.88 -29.95 21.25
C GLU A 197 7.76 -30.81 21.82
N SER A 198 6.50 -30.34 21.74
CA SER A 198 5.35 -31.07 22.27
C SER A 198 4.57 -31.87 21.22
N GLN A 199 4.47 -31.36 19.99
CA GLN A 199 3.64 -31.95 18.94
C GLN A 199 4.46 -32.78 17.93
N GLY A 200 5.77 -32.55 17.82
CA GLY A 200 6.61 -33.15 16.77
C GLY A 200 6.59 -32.37 15.45
N ARG A 201 7.66 -32.55 14.66
CA ARG A 201 7.91 -31.74 13.44
C ARG A 201 6.94 -31.97 12.27
N ASN A 202 6.17 -33.05 12.31
CA ASN A 202 5.20 -33.38 11.25
C ASN A 202 3.84 -32.70 11.49
N GLU A 203 3.59 -32.23 12.71
CA GLU A 203 2.29 -31.69 13.11
C GLU A 203 2.17 -30.17 12.91
N SER A 204 3.30 -29.45 12.79
CA SER A 204 3.30 -27.99 12.61
C SER A 204 4.58 -27.51 11.93
N PHE A 205 4.46 -26.78 10.82
CA PHE A 205 5.61 -26.26 10.06
C PHE A 205 5.24 -25.03 9.22
N PRO A 206 6.20 -24.15 8.89
CA PRO A 206 5.94 -23.00 8.03
C PRO A 206 5.67 -23.43 6.59
N VAL A 207 4.68 -22.80 5.95
CA VAL A 207 4.35 -23.06 4.53
C VAL A 207 5.20 -22.16 3.65
N THR A 208 5.29 -20.87 3.99
CA THR A 208 6.12 -19.91 3.28
C THR A 208 6.71 -18.90 4.25
N LEU A 209 7.93 -18.45 3.93
CA LEU A 209 8.48 -17.26 4.56
C LEU A 209 7.87 -16.00 3.92
N PRO A 210 7.88 -14.86 4.62
CA PRO A 210 7.52 -13.58 4.02
C PRO A 210 8.39 -13.30 2.79
N GLY A 211 7.76 -12.92 1.68
CA GLY A 211 8.45 -12.62 0.42
C GLY A 211 9.29 -11.33 0.46
N MET A 212 9.06 -10.47 1.43
CA MET A 212 9.78 -9.20 1.62
C MET A 212 9.93 -8.86 3.11
N ALA A 213 10.82 -7.90 3.42
CA ALA A 213 10.87 -7.31 4.75
C ALA A 213 9.58 -6.54 5.04
N GLN A 214 8.99 -6.79 6.21
CA GLN A 214 7.64 -6.33 6.55
C GLN A 214 7.64 -4.96 7.24
N PHE A 215 8.34 -4.00 6.63
CA PHE A 215 8.31 -2.60 7.07
C PHE A 215 6.95 -1.97 6.80
N ARG A 216 6.53 -1.06 7.68
CA ARG A 216 5.26 -0.33 7.58
C ARG A 216 5.45 1.06 7.00
N THR A 217 6.48 1.76 7.45
CA THR A 217 6.84 3.12 7.05
C THR A 217 8.35 3.24 7.04
N THR A 218 8.96 3.54 5.90
CA THR A 218 10.42 3.74 5.79
C THR A 218 10.69 5.16 5.34
N ARG A 219 10.22 5.51 4.14
CA ARG A 219 10.39 6.81 3.49
C ARG A 219 9.11 7.20 2.77
N CYS A 220 8.76 8.48 2.88
CA CYS A 220 7.80 9.14 2.01
C CYS A 220 8.39 10.45 1.50
N ILE A 221 7.90 10.94 0.38
CA ILE A 221 8.35 12.21 -0.19
C ILE A 221 7.99 13.39 0.72
N LYS A 222 8.82 14.44 0.73
CA LYS A 222 8.33 15.79 1.01
C LYS A 222 7.78 16.31 -0.30
N GLY A 223 6.46 16.28 -0.41
CA GLY A 223 5.76 16.79 -1.57
C GLY A 223 5.49 18.27 -1.47
N GLU A 224 4.90 18.85 -2.51
CA GLU A 224 4.44 20.24 -2.50
C GLU A 224 3.47 20.55 -1.34
N TYR A 225 2.83 19.51 -0.78
CA TYR A 225 2.16 19.58 0.51
C TYR A 225 2.34 18.29 1.31
N THR A 226 2.61 18.43 2.61
CA THR A 226 2.62 17.29 3.55
C THR A 226 1.36 17.28 4.40
N LEU A 227 0.56 16.21 4.26
CA LEU A 227 -0.63 16.00 5.09
C LEU A 227 -0.24 15.75 6.55
N LYS A 228 -0.86 16.48 7.49
CA LYS A 228 -0.52 16.47 8.92
C LYS A 228 -1.59 15.77 9.75
N GLU A 229 -1.19 15.22 10.90
CA GLU A 229 -2.00 14.40 11.81
C GLU A 229 -3.27 15.06 12.39
N TYR A 230 -3.40 16.39 12.32
CA TYR A 230 -4.55 17.15 12.84
C TYR A 230 -5.52 17.61 11.75
N GLN A 231 -5.34 17.11 10.52
CA GLN A 231 -6.07 17.57 9.33
C GLN A 231 -7.13 16.57 8.88
N GLN A 232 -7.56 15.67 9.76
CA GLN A 232 -8.81 14.96 9.57
C GLN A 232 -9.94 15.98 9.35
N ASP A 233 -10.88 15.64 8.47
CA ASP A 233 -12.02 16.46 8.08
C ASP A 233 -11.66 17.83 7.47
N ARG A 234 -10.39 18.08 7.14
CA ARG A 234 -9.95 19.31 6.48
C ARG A 234 -10.27 19.24 5.00
N ARG A 235 -10.97 20.26 4.50
CA ARG A 235 -11.19 20.46 3.07
C ARG A 235 -9.95 21.00 2.35
N PHE A 236 -9.68 20.47 1.16
CA PHE A 236 -8.63 20.96 0.26
C PHE A 236 -9.21 21.34 -1.10
N LYS A 237 -8.86 22.51 -1.63
CA LYS A 237 -9.31 22.95 -2.97
C LYS A 237 -8.91 21.95 -4.06
N ASP A 238 -7.73 21.35 -3.91
CA ASP A 238 -7.13 20.37 -4.80
C ASP A 238 -7.33 18.93 -4.30
N SER A 239 -8.39 18.66 -3.53
CA SER A 239 -8.71 17.29 -3.10
C SER A 239 -8.98 16.39 -4.31
N ILE A 240 -8.36 15.22 -4.32
CA ILE A 240 -8.54 14.17 -5.32
C ILE A 240 -9.42 13.02 -4.81
N GLY A 241 -9.89 13.08 -3.57
CA GLY A 241 -10.79 12.10 -2.98
C GLY A 241 -10.47 11.77 -1.53
N LEU A 242 -11.13 10.71 -1.04
CA LEU A 242 -11.31 10.48 0.39
C LEU A 242 -10.75 9.14 0.88
N VAL A 243 -10.15 9.17 2.07
CA VAL A 243 -9.68 7.97 2.79
C VAL A 243 -10.26 7.96 4.19
N ALA A 244 -10.81 6.81 4.61
CA ALA A 244 -11.29 6.60 5.97
C ALA A 244 -10.17 6.13 6.92
N ASP A 245 -10.18 6.61 8.16
CA ASP A 245 -9.31 6.07 9.20
C ASP A 245 -9.77 4.66 9.60
N TRP A 246 -8.91 3.68 9.35
CA TRP A 246 -9.20 2.29 9.68
C TRP A 246 -9.21 2.01 11.18
N ARG A 247 -8.67 2.92 12.00
CA ARG A 247 -8.54 2.78 13.46
C ARG A 247 -9.71 3.42 14.20
N LYS A 248 -10.34 4.45 13.62
CA LYS A 248 -11.34 5.29 14.30
C LYS A 248 -12.57 5.52 13.41
N PRO A 249 -13.78 5.11 13.83
CA PRO A 249 -14.99 5.39 13.07
C PRO A 249 -15.26 6.90 12.91
N GLY A 250 -15.70 7.33 11.72
CA GLY A 250 -16.08 8.70 11.41
C GLY A 250 -14.95 9.65 10.98
N TYR A 251 -13.69 9.23 11.09
CA TYR A 251 -12.55 10.07 10.75
C TYR A 251 -12.22 9.91 9.27
N ILE A 252 -12.34 10.99 8.49
CA ILE A 252 -12.14 10.99 7.04
C ILE A 252 -11.08 12.02 6.65
N TRP A 253 -10.31 11.70 5.62
CA TRP A 253 -9.19 12.49 5.13
C TRP A 253 -9.40 12.80 3.66
N GLU A 254 -9.46 14.09 3.32
CA GLU A 254 -9.27 14.54 1.93
C GLU A 254 -7.79 14.46 1.58
N ILE A 255 -7.48 13.87 0.43
CA ILE A 255 -6.11 13.76 -0.07
C ILE A 255 -5.90 14.86 -1.10
N PRO A 256 -5.02 15.85 -0.87
CA PRO A 256 -4.73 16.88 -1.87
C PRO A 256 -3.77 16.35 -2.94
N TYR A 257 -4.00 16.68 -4.23
CA TYR A 257 -3.18 16.20 -5.35
C TYR A 257 -1.69 16.47 -5.15
N ARG A 258 -1.35 17.67 -4.68
CA ARG A 258 0.03 18.11 -4.41
C ARG A 258 0.76 17.31 -3.31
N SER A 259 0.09 16.39 -2.60
CA SER A 259 0.75 15.41 -1.72
C SER A 259 1.38 14.23 -2.48
N LEU A 260 0.99 14.02 -3.74
CA LEU A 260 1.59 13.04 -4.64
C LEU A 260 2.78 13.61 -5.44
N ILE A 261 3.00 14.93 -5.41
CA ILE A 261 4.03 15.62 -6.20
C ILE A 261 5.28 15.84 -5.35
N PRO A 262 6.42 15.18 -5.62
CA PRO A 262 7.68 15.42 -4.90
C PRO A 262 8.19 16.85 -5.12
N GLN A 263 8.77 17.45 -4.08
CA GLN A 263 9.51 18.71 -4.26
C GLN A 263 10.75 18.49 -5.12
N ASP A 264 11.16 19.55 -5.83
CA ASP A 264 12.40 19.66 -6.61
C ASP A 264 12.55 18.70 -7.81
N ILE A 265 11.61 17.76 -8.02
CA ILE A 265 11.65 16.76 -9.10
C ILE A 265 10.41 16.89 -10.00
N GLN A 266 10.64 17.11 -11.29
CA GLN A 266 9.59 17.15 -12.31
C GLN A 266 9.40 15.77 -12.95
N GLY A 267 8.19 15.47 -13.42
CA GLY A 267 7.94 14.19 -14.14
C GLY A 267 7.63 12.98 -13.24
N LEU A 268 7.68 13.16 -11.92
CA LEU A 268 7.54 12.10 -10.92
C LEU A 268 6.27 12.28 -10.10
N LEU A 269 5.54 11.18 -9.89
CA LEU A 269 4.47 11.06 -8.91
C LEU A 269 4.87 10.06 -7.83
N ALA A 270 4.44 10.26 -6.60
CA ALA A 270 4.44 9.24 -5.56
C ALA A 270 3.03 8.68 -5.39
N ALA A 271 2.91 7.38 -5.15
CA ALA A 271 1.65 6.72 -4.83
C ALA A 271 1.80 5.77 -3.64
N GLY A 272 0.69 5.43 -3.00
CA GLY A 272 0.74 4.55 -1.84
C GLY A 272 1.33 5.21 -0.62
N ARG A 273 2.06 4.41 0.17
CA ARG A 273 2.71 4.92 1.38
C ARG A 273 3.84 5.90 1.11
N CYS A 274 4.22 6.09 -0.16
CA CYS A 274 5.26 7.03 -0.57
C CYS A 274 4.78 8.49 -0.56
N ILE A 275 3.47 8.76 -0.57
CA ILE A 275 2.93 10.13 -0.64
C ILE A 275 3.29 10.96 0.59
N SER A 276 3.30 12.28 0.44
CA SER A 276 3.72 13.19 1.51
C SER A 276 2.70 13.31 2.64
N SER A 277 2.98 12.60 3.73
CA SER A 277 2.14 12.57 4.93
C SER A 277 2.98 12.30 6.18
N THR A 278 2.51 12.75 7.34
CA THR A 278 3.20 12.58 8.63
C THR A 278 2.24 12.24 9.76
N GLY A 279 2.74 11.59 10.81
CA GLY A 279 1.94 11.20 11.98
C GLY A 279 0.76 10.32 11.59
N ASP A 280 -0.41 10.57 12.21
CA ASP A 280 -1.63 9.79 11.94
C ASP A 280 -2.06 9.80 10.46
N ALA A 281 -1.78 10.87 9.72
CA ALA A 281 -2.08 10.93 8.29
C ALA A 281 -1.31 9.84 7.53
N TRP A 282 -0.04 9.60 7.86
CA TRP A 282 0.77 8.57 7.18
C TRP A 282 0.31 7.16 7.53
N GLU A 283 -0.14 6.93 8.77
CA GLU A 283 -0.73 5.66 9.20
C GLU A 283 -2.03 5.30 8.45
N VAL A 284 -2.77 6.31 8.02
CA VAL A 284 -4.02 6.15 7.26
C VAL A 284 -3.73 6.00 5.76
N THR A 285 -2.83 6.81 5.20
CA THR A 285 -2.56 6.81 3.75
C THR A 285 -1.70 5.63 3.29
N ARG A 286 -0.94 4.99 4.19
CA ARG A 286 -0.07 3.85 3.84
C ARG A 286 -0.79 2.52 3.58
N VAL A 287 -2.07 2.44 3.93
CA VAL A 287 -2.82 1.17 3.93
C VAL A 287 -3.43 0.86 2.56
N ILE A 288 -3.73 -0.42 2.30
CA ILE A 288 -4.07 -0.93 0.96
C ILE A 288 -5.12 -0.08 0.21
N PRO A 289 -6.30 0.26 0.78
CA PRO A 289 -7.29 1.09 0.07
C PRO A 289 -6.78 2.48 -0.32
N ALA A 290 -6.09 3.17 0.58
CA ALA A 290 -5.55 4.49 0.30
C ALA A 290 -4.43 4.42 -0.76
N ALA A 291 -3.63 3.35 -0.71
CA ALA A 291 -2.56 3.13 -1.65
C ALA A 291 -3.06 2.81 -3.07
N ALA A 292 -4.09 1.97 -3.16
CA ALA A 292 -4.76 1.68 -4.42
C ALA A 292 -5.39 2.95 -5.01
N PHE A 293 -6.11 3.70 -4.19
CA PHE A 293 -6.77 4.95 -4.60
C PHE A 293 -5.75 5.98 -5.14
N THR A 294 -4.66 6.25 -4.41
CA THR A 294 -3.62 7.18 -4.90
C THR A 294 -2.90 6.64 -6.14
N GLY A 295 -2.76 5.33 -6.29
CA GLY A 295 -2.29 4.70 -7.53
C GLY A 295 -3.21 4.96 -8.73
N GLN A 296 -4.53 4.88 -8.56
CA GLN A 296 -5.50 5.24 -9.60
C GLN A 296 -5.37 6.71 -9.99
N VAL A 297 -5.27 7.61 -9.01
CA VAL A 297 -5.10 9.04 -9.30
C VAL A 297 -3.78 9.31 -10.02
N ALA A 298 -2.70 8.65 -9.61
CA ALA A 298 -1.41 8.76 -10.30
C ALA A 298 -1.49 8.27 -11.76
N GLY A 299 -2.22 7.19 -12.03
CA GLY A 299 -2.46 6.71 -13.40
C GLY A 299 -3.26 7.68 -14.27
N ILE A 300 -4.30 8.32 -13.68
CA ILE A 300 -5.08 9.37 -14.35
C ILE A 300 -4.17 10.58 -14.66
N ALA A 301 -3.41 11.06 -13.68
CA ALA A 301 -2.49 12.18 -13.83
C ALA A 301 -1.40 11.87 -14.88
N ALA A 302 -0.82 10.67 -14.88
CA ALA A 302 0.15 10.24 -15.89
C ALA A 302 -0.46 10.24 -17.31
N THR A 303 -1.72 9.80 -17.44
CA THR A 303 -2.44 9.81 -18.73
C THR A 303 -2.70 11.22 -19.22
N LEU A 304 -3.19 12.11 -18.35
CA LEU A 304 -3.44 13.51 -18.68
C LEU A 304 -2.13 14.21 -19.09
N SER A 305 -1.06 14.06 -18.29
CA SER A 305 0.29 14.56 -18.58
C SER A 305 0.77 14.11 -19.97
N ALA A 306 0.64 12.82 -20.27
CA ALA A 306 1.09 12.26 -21.55
C ALA A 306 0.30 12.80 -22.76
N LYS A 307 -0.97 13.14 -22.59
CA LYS A 307 -1.86 13.69 -23.63
C LYS A 307 -1.66 15.18 -23.85
N SER A 308 -1.49 15.95 -22.78
CA SER A 308 -1.30 17.41 -22.83
C SER A 308 0.15 17.83 -23.07
N GLY A 309 1.11 16.90 -22.93
CA GLY A 309 2.52 17.19 -23.14
C GLY A 309 3.17 17.98 -22.01
N VAL A 310 2.57 17.97 -20.81
CA VAL A 310 3.15 18.57 -19.60
C VAL A 310 3.54 17.49 -18.58
N THR A 311 4.34 17.87 -17.59
CA THR A 311 4.68 17.00 -16.46
C THR A 311 3.54 16.97 -15.42
N PRO A 312 3.42 15.92 -14.60
CA PRO A 312 2.37 15.80 -13.59
C PRO A 312 2.36 16.94 -12.56
N ASP A 313 3.53 17.50 -12.23
CA ASP A 313 3.71 18.69 -11.38
C ASP A 313 3.16 19.98 -12.01
N ALA A 314 2.97 20.01 -13.32
CA ALA A 314 2.42 21.15 -14.05
C ALA A 314 0.94 20.99 -14.43
N LEU A 315 0.29 19.89 -14.03
CA LEU A 315 -1.15 19.69 -14.27
C LEU A 315 -2.00 20.57 -13.37
N ASP A 316 -3.12 21.07 -13.91
CA ASP A 316 -4.17 21.67 -13.09
C ASP A 316 -4.94 20.54 -12.36
N PRO A 317 -5.01 20.55 -11.01
CA PRO A 317 -5.81 19.59 -10.26
C PRO A 317 -7.26 19.50 -10.73
N ALA A 318 -7.82 20.58 -11.31
CA ALA A 318 -9.18 20.59 -11.83
C ALA A 318 -9.41 19.57 -12.97
N ASP A 319 -8.39 19.32 -13.81
CA ASP A 319 -8.49 18.32 -14.88
C ASP A 319 -8.57 16.90 -14.32
N ILE A 320 -7.80 16.63 -13.25
CA ILE A 320 -7.82 15.35 -12.54
C ILE A 320 -9.16 15.17 -11.80
N GLN A 321 -9.62 16.21 -11.11
CA GLN A 321 -10.92 16.24 -10.43
C GLN A 321 -12.07 15.96 -11.39
N LYS A 322 -12.01 16.50 -12.62
CA LYS A 322 -13.00 16.24 -13.68
C LYS A 322 -13.05 14.77 -14.09
N GLU A 323 -11.89 14.13 -14.29
CA GLU A 323 -11.81 12.69 -14.61
C GLU A 323 -12.35 11.82 -13.46
N LEU A 324 -12.02 12.17 -12.21
CA LEU A 324 -12.51 11.47 -11.02
C LEU A 324 -14.02 11.61 -10.84
N ALA A 325 -14.57 12.82 -11.00
CA ALA A 325 -16.00 13.07 -10.96
C ALA A 325 -16.74 12.29 -12.07
N GLY A 326 -16.16 12.21 -13.28
CA GLY A 326 -16.69 11.37 -14.37
C GLY A 326 -16.76 9.88 -14.03
N LYS A 327 -15.92 9.42 -13.08
CA LYS A 327 -15.92 8.07 -12.52
C LYS A 327 -16.75 7.93 -11.23
N ARG A 328 -17.49 8.98 -10.84
CA ARG A 328 -18.28 9.06 -9.61
C ARG A 328 -17.46 8.87 -8.34
N ILE A 329 -16.20 9.29 -8.36
CA ILE A 329 -15.35 9.31 -7.18
C ILE A 329 -15.59 10.64 -6.45
N PRO A 330 -16.01 10.62 -5.18
CA PRO A 330 -16.22 11.84 -4.40
C PRO A 330 -14.88 12.53 -4.13
N LEU A 331 -14.89 13.86 -4.21
CA LEU A 331 -13.70 14.69 -4.00
C LEU A 331 -13.68 15.28 -2.60
N HIS A 332 -14.84 15.61 -2.05
CA HIS A 332 -15.01 16.21 -0.73
C HIS A 332 -15.90 15.37 0.17
N ILE A 333 -15.74 15.55 1.48
CA ILE A 333 -16.55 14.85 2.50
C ILE A 333 -18.05 15.15 2.32
N GLU A 334 -18.39 16.33 1.82
CA GLU A 334 -19.77 16.73 1.50
C GLU A 334 -20.39 15.85 0.40
N ASP A 335 -19.59 15.32 -0.53
CA ASP A 335 -20.07 14.54 -1.68
C ASP A 335 -20.57 13.15 -1.27
N ILE A 336 -20.07 12.60 -0.16
CA ILE A 336 -20.52 11.32 0.41
C ILE A 336 -21.65 11.49 1.44
N ASN A 337 -22.00 12.72 1.81
CA ASN A 337 -23.10 13.02 2.73
C ASN A 337 -24.45 13.21 2.00
N GLN A 338 -24.48 13.15 0.67
CA GLN A 338 -25.70 13.35 -0.11
C GLN A 338 -26.42 12.00 -0.34
N PRO A 339 -27.74 11.93 -0.10
CA PRO A 339 -28.51 10.69 -0.14
C PRO A 339 -28.64 10.05 -1.54
#